data_AF-A0A7C1RVA3-F1
#
_entry.id   AF-A0A7C1RVA3-F1
#
_cell.length_a   1.000
_cell.length_b   1.000
_cell.length_c   1.000
_cell.angle_alpha   90.00
_cell.angle_beta   90.00
_cell.angle_gamma   90.00
#
_symmetry.space_group_name_H-M   'P 1'
#
loop_
_entity.id
_entity.type
_entity.pdbx_description
1 polymer ?
#
loop_
_entity_poly.entity_id
_entity_poly.type
_entity_poly.pdbx_seq_one_letter_code
_entity_poly.pdbx_strand_id
1 'polypeptide(L)'
;MGTLHKTKGDQISNGVKIAVIDYGMGNLGSVVKACNSFGADTRIIVNAQDFDTADKIILPGVGAFGDAATELKKRSLDKLIKDKIKQ
;
A
#
# COMPACT_ATOMS: atom_id res chain seq x y z
N MET A 1 -29.71 -13.07 4.82
CA MET A 1 -29.63 -11.73 5.44
C MET A 1 -28.18 -11.53 5.86
N GLY A 2 -27.45 -10.68 5.15
CA GLY A 2 -25.99 -10.60 5.20
C GLY A 2 -25.49 -9.96 3.91
N THR A 3 -25.45 -8.64 3.95
CA THR A 3 -25.40 -7.69 2.83
C THR A 3 -24.16 -7.82 1.96
N LEU A 4 -24.41 -7.84 0.65
CA LEU A 4 -23.57 -7.36 -0.46
C LEU A 4 -22.29 -6.60 -0.04
N HIS A 5 -21.12 -7.22 -0.22
CA HIS A 5 -19.94 -6.46 -0.63
C HIS A 5 -19.73 -6.68 -2.12
N LYS A 6 -20.18 -5.67 -2.89
CA LYS A 6 -20.02 -5.56 -4.33
C LYS A 6 -18.57 -5.79 -4.73
N THR A 7 -18.36 -6.77 -5.60
CA THR A 7 -17.29 -6.81 -6.60
C THR A 7 -17.23 -5.46 -7.31
N LYS A 8 -16.10 -4.77 -7.21
CA LYS A 8 -15.78 -3.61 -8.05
C LYS A 8 -14.26 -3.57 -8.22
N GLY A 9 -13.78 -3.85 -9.44
CA GLY A 9 -12.38 -3.65 -9.78
C GLY A 9 -11.73 -4.70 -10.67
N ASP A 10 -12.48 -5.51 -11.43
CA ASP A 10 -11.92 -5.99 -12.71
C ASP A 10 -12.08 -4.83 -13.71
N GLN A 11 -11.18 -3.85 -13.57
CA GLN A 11 -10.92 -2.86 -14.59
C GLN A 11 -9.50 -3.15 -15.05
N ILE A 12 -9.37 -3.57 -16.30
CA ILE A 12 -8.10 -3.61 -17.02
C ILE A 12 -7.61 -2.17 -17.23
N SER A 13 -7.20 -1.53 -16.15
CA SER A 13 -6.52 -0.25 -16.19
C SER A 13 -5.09 -0.52 -16.63
N ASN A 14 -4.68 0.00 -17.79
CA ASN A 14 -3.26 0.21 -18.10
C ASN A 14 -2.61 1.28 -17.18
N GLY A 15 -3.13 1.42 -15.96
CA GLY A 15 -2.69 2.38 -14.95
C GLY A 15 -1.81 1.66 -13.93
N VAL A 16 -0.71 2.30 -13.56
CA VAL A 16 0.23 1.79 -12.56
C VAL A 16 -0.52 1.48 -11.25
N LYS A 17 -0.45 0.23 -10.78
CA LYS A 17 -1.00 -0.17 -9.49
C LYS A 17 -0.06 0.26 -8.38
N ILE A 18 -0.52 1.17 -7.54
CA ILE A 18 0.25 1.73 -6.44
C ILE A 18 -0.24 1.13 -5.12
N ALA A 19 0.65 0.38 -4.49
CA ALA A 19 0.50 -0.07 -3.12
C ALA A 19 0.95 1.03 -2.15
N VAL A 20 0.10 1.42 -1.21
CA VAL A 20 0.46 2.34 -0.12
C VAL A 20 0.50 1.54 1.18
N ILE A 21 1.67 1.47 1.82
CA ILE A 21 1.85 0.66 3.03
C ILE A 21 1.29 1.40 4.24
N ASP A 22 0.31 0.79 4.89
CA ASP A 22 -0.17 1.22 6.19
C ASP A 22 0.50 0.40 7.30
N TYR A 23 1.45 1.05 7.98
CA TYR A 23 2.11 0.54 9.18
C TYR A 23 1.64 1.31 10.43
N GLY A 24 0.48 1.97 10.39
CA GLY A 24 -0.12 2.67 11.53
C GLY A 24 0.46 4.06 11.82
N MET A 25 1.34 4.58 10.96
CA MET A 25 1.92 5.91 11.09
C MET A 25 2.01 6.61 9.72
N GLY A 26 2.07 7.94 9.75
CA GLY A 26 2.23 8.78 8.57
C GLY A 26 0.93 9.43 8.07
N ASN A 27 0.98 9.95 6.85
CA ASN A 27 -0.09 10.75 6.24
C ASN A 27 -0.87 9.97 5.17
N LEU A 28 -1.30 8.75 5.50
CA LEU A 28 -2.00 7.83 4.59
C LEU A 28 -3.13 8.50 3.78
N GLY A 29 -3.98 9.29 4.46
CA GLY A 29 -5.08 10.01 3.83
C GLY A 29 -4.62 11.00 2.74
N SER A 30 -3.54 11.74 2.98
CA SER A 30 -2.98 12.67 1.98
C SER A 30 -2.35 11.93 0.80
N VAL A 31 -1.67 10.83 1.06
CA VAL A 31 -1.02 10.01 0.02
C VAL A 31 -2.07 9.36 -0.88
N VAL A 32 -3.10 8.73 -0.31
CA VAL A 32 -4.20 8.13 -1.08
C VAL A 32 -4.93 9.19 -1.90
N LYS A 33 -5.17 10.37 -1.32
CA LYS A 33 -5.81 11.48 -2.04
C LYS A 33 -4.94 11.98 -3.19
N ALA A 34 -3.62 12.06 -3.01
CA ALA A 34 -2.69 12.42 -4.07
C ALA A 34 -2.70 11.37 -5.19
N CYS A 35 -2.55 10.08 -4.86
CA CYS A 35 -2.55 9.01 -5.86
C CYS A 35 -3.87 8.94 -6.65
N ASN A 36 -5.02 9.10 -5.98
CA ASN A 36 -6.32 9.19 -6.64
C ASN A 36 -6.43 10.42 -7.55
N SER A 37 -5.90 11.58 -7.14
CA SER A 37 -5.87 12.78 -7.99
C SER A 37 -5.04 12.61 -9.26
N PHE A 38 -4.04 11.72 -9.26
CA PHE A 38 -3.25 11.36 -10.44
C PHE A 38 -3.90 10.25 -11.29
N GLY A 39 -5.07 9.74 -10.91
CA GLY A 39 -5.74 8.65 -11.62
C GLY A 39 -5.05 7.29 -11.46
N ALA A 40 -4.20 7.12 -10.45
CA ALA A 40 -3.55 5.84 -10.17
C ALA A 40 -4.48 4.89 -9.44
N ASP A 41 -4.42 3.60 -9.77
CA ASP A 41 -5.12 2.56 -9.02
C ASP A 41 -4.38 2.35 -7.69
N THR A 42 -4.92 2.93 -6.62
CA THR A 42 -4.24 3.02 -5.33
C THR A 42 -4.88 2.06 -4.35
N ARG A 43 -4.07 1.18 -3.76
CA ARG A 43 -4.52 0.19 -2.78
C ARG A 43 -3.74 0.34 -1.48
N ILE A 44 -4.46 0.46 -0.37
CA ILE A 44 -3.86 0.47 0.96
C ILE A 44 -3.55 -0.98 1.33
N ILE A 45 -2.31 -1.23 1.70
CA ILE A 45 -1.84 -2.56 2.07
C ILE A 45 -1.31 -2.58 3.48
N VAL A 46 -1.90 -3.47 4.28
CA VAL A 46 -1.54 -3.70 5.69
C VAL A 46 -0.85 -5.05 5.89
N ASN A 47 -0.97 -5.95 4.91
CA ASN A 47 -0.55 -7.34 4.99
C ASN A 47 0.25 -7.78 3.75
N ALA A 48 1.04 -8.83 3.92
CA ALA A 48 1.90 -9.42 2.90
C ALA A 48 1.17 -9.81 1.61
N GLN A 49 -0.05 -10.32 1.74
CA GLN A 49 -0.83 -10.90 0.63
C GLN A 49 -1.22 -9.86 -0.42
N ASP A 50 -1.27 -8.58 -0.04
CA ASP A 50 -1.63 -7.51 -0.96
C ASP A 50 -0.41 -6.93 -1.73
N PHE A 51 0.82 -7.29 -1.36
CA PHE A 51 2.04 -6.82 -2.04
C PHE A 51 2.22 -7.39 -3.44
N ASP A 52 1.77 -8.62 -3.69
CA ASP A 52 1.99 -9.34 -4.95
C ASP A 52 1.38 -8.62 -6.17
N THR A 53 0.28 -7.89 -5.94
CA THR A 53 -0.53 -7.31 -7.03
C THR A 53 -0.13 -5.90 -7.47
N ALA A 54 0.85 -5.27 -6.81
CA ALA A 54 1.20 -3.86 -7.04
C ALA A 54 2.49 -3.66 -7.86
N ASP A 55 2.48 -2.72 -8.81
CA ASP A 55 3.64 -2.37 -9.64
C ASP A 55 4.62 -1.44 -8.90
N LYS A 56 4.09 -0.59 -8.03
CA LYS A 56 4.88 0.36 -7.24
C LYS A 56 4.43 0.36 -5.79
N ILE A 57 5.37 0.64 -4.90
CA ILE A 57 5.14 0.69 -3.46
C ILE A 57 5.47 2.10 -2.97
N ILE A 58 4.56 2.68 -2.18
CA ILE A 58 4.73 3.96 -1.50
C ILE A 58 4.74 3.72 0.01
N LEU A 59 5.78 4.22 0.65
CA LEU A 59 5.83 4.39 2.10
C LEU A 59 5.34 5.81 2.43
N PRO A 60 4.15 5.98 3.04
CA PRO A 60 3.67 7.30 3.44
C PRO A 60 4.66 7.99 4.37
N GLY A 61 4.77 9.32 4.24
CA GLY A 61 5.82 10.12 4.88
C GLY A 61 5.88 9.88 6.39
N VAL A 62 7.08 9.53 6.87
CA VAL A 62 7.38 9.25 8.27
C VAL A 62 8.06 10.45 8.88
N GLY A 63 7.38 11.18 9.76
CA GLY A 63 8.06 12.17 10.59
C GLY A 63 9.15 11.53 11.47
N ALA A 64 8.97 10.24 11.81
CA ALA A 64 9.90 9.44 12.60
C ALA A 64 10.28 8.15 11.87
N PHE A 65 11.34 8.22 11.05
CA PHE A 65 11.84 7.08 10.27
C PHE A 65 12.25 5.89 11.15
N GLY A 66 12.79 6.15 12.36
CA GLY A 66 13.19 5.10 13.30
C GLY A 66 12.02 4.27 13.81
N ASP A 67 10.91 4.92 14.19
CA ASP A 67 9.69 4.25 14.63
C ASP A 67 9.05 3.46 13.49
N ALA A 68 9.03 4.05 12.29
CA ALA A 68 8.55 3.37 11.10
C ALA A 68 9.36 2.11 10.77
N ALA A 69 10.68 2.18 10.82
CA ALA A 69 11.54 1.01 10.59
C ALA A 69 11.31 -0.09 11.64
N THR A 70 11.04 0.30 12.88
CA THR A 70 10.72 -0.64 13.97
C THR A 70 9.37 -1.30 13.73
N GLU A 71 8.36 -0.53 13.34
CA GLU A 71 7.01 -1.03 13.11
C GLU A 71 6.90 -1.90 11.85
N LEU A 72 7.65 -1.54 10.79
CA LEU A 72 7.80 -2.38 9.61
C LEU A 72 8.44 -3.74 9.95
N LYS A 73 9.48 -3.75 10.80
CA LYS A 73 10.10 -5.01 11.29
C LYS A 73 9.13 -5.82 12.14
N LYS A 74 8.40 -5.18 13.07
CA LYS A 74 7.39 -5.85 13.92
C LYS A 74 6.32 -6.55 13.08
N ARG A 75 5.89 -5.91 12.00
CA ARG A 75 4.89 -6.44 11.06
C ARG A 75 5.49 -7.36 9.99
N SER A 76 6.80 -7.63 10.03
CA SER A 76 7.54 -8.38 9.00
C SER A 76 7.40 -7.82 7.58
N LEU A 77 7.01 -6.54 7.45
CA LEU A 77 6.86 -5.83 6.18
C LEU A 77 8.23 -5.49 5.58
N ASP A 78 9.27 -5.34 6.41
CA ASP A 78 10.63 -5.04 5.94
C ASP A 78 11.19 -6.14 5.02
N LYS A 79 10.88 -7.41 5.30
CA LYS A 79 11.30 -8.54 4.48
C LYS A 79 10.61 -8.53 3.12
N LEU A 80 9.31 -8.24 3.11
CA LEU A 80 8.50 -8.18 1.89
C LEU A 80 8.95 -7.06 0.95
N ILE A 81 9.23 -5.88 1.51
CA ILE A 81 9.75 -4.75 0.73
C ILE A 81 11.11 -5.12 0.11
N LYS A 82 12.01 -5.75 0.87
CA LYS A 82 13.33 -6.18 0.38
C LYS A 82 13.24 -7.24 -0.71
N ASP A 83 12.30 -8.17 -0.59
CA ASP A 83 12.05 -9.22 -1.58
C ASP A 83 11.57 -8.61 -2.91
N LYS A 84 10.59 -7.71 -2.85
CA LYS A 84 10.08 -6.94 -4.01
C LYS A 84 11.15 -6.10 -4.73
N ILE A 85 12.11 -5.51 -4.01
CA ILE A 85 13.16 -4.65 -4.62
C ILE A 85 14.25 -5.50 -5.31
N LYS A 86 14.40 -6.79 -4.95
CA LYS A 86 15.45 -7.67 -5.48
C LYS A 86 15.08 -8.38 -6.79
N GLN A 87 13.82 -8.33 -7.21
CA GLN A 87 13.38 -8.81 -8.53
C GLN A 87 13.77 -7.83 -9.63
#